data_AF-A0A930AQU0-F1
#
_entry.id   AF-A0A930AQU0-F1
#
_cell.length_a   1.000
_cell.length_b   1.000
_cell.length_c   1.000
_cell.angle_alpha   90.00
_cell.angle_beta   90.00
_cell.angle_gamma   90.00
#
_symmetry.space_group_name_H-M   'P 1'
#
loop_
_entity.id
_entity.type
_entity.pdbx_description
1 polymer ?
#
loop_
_entity_poly.entity_id
_entity_poly.type
_entity_poly.pdbx_seq_one_letter_code
_entity_poly.pdbx_strand_id
1 'polypeptide(L)' 'MNRTTQSILMAILFVVSLAMVIIGQREVGYVNLGIQVVGLIGILFVIHLYNKRFK' A
#
# COMPACT_ATOMS: atom_id res chain seq x y z
N MET A 1 -7.31 -19.22 -5.01
CA MET A 1 -7.35 -17.87 -5.64
C MET A 1 -6.48 -17.89 -6.88
N ASN A 2 -6.98 -17.47 -8.04
CA ASN A 2 -6.23 -17.58 -9.29
C ASN A 2 -5.03 -16.61 -9.28
N ARG A 3 -3.91 -16.96 -9.94
CA ARG A 3 -2.67 -16.15 -9.89
C ARG A 3 -2.89 -14.71 -10.34
N THR A 4 -3.74 -14.54 -11.35
CA THR A 4 -4.18 -13.23 -11.89
C THR A 4 -4.97 -12.43 -10.87
N THR A 5 -5.90 -13.04 -10.15
CA THR A 5 -6.71 -12.39 -9.11
C THR A 5 -5.84 -11.85 -7.98
N GLN A 6 -4.81 -12.60 -7.56
CA GLN A 6 -3.85 -12.12 -6.57
C GLN A 6 -3.07 -10.89 -7.05
N SER A 7 -2.60 -10.90 -8.30
CA SER A 7 -1.85 -9.78 -8.87
C SER A 7 -2.72 -8.53 -8.99
N ILE A 8 -3.98 -8.66 -9.39
CA ILE A 8 -4.93 -7.55 -9.45
C ILE A 8 -5.17 -6.96 -8.06
N LEU A 9 -5.40 -7.80 -7.05
CA LEU A 9 -5.58 -7.35 -5.67
C LEU A 9 -4.35 -6.61 -5.12
N MET A 10 -3.15 -7.12 -5.40
CA MET A 10 -1.90 -6.45 -5.01
C MET A 10 -1.72 -5.10 -5.71
N ALA A 11 -2.09 -5.00 -6.99
CA ALA A 11 -2.03 -3.74 -7.74
C ALA A 11 -3.01 -2.71 -7.19
N ILE A 12 -4.25 -3.10 -6.90
CA ILE A 12 -5.25 -2.23 -6.28
C ILE A 12 -4.76 -1.74 -4.92
N LEU A 13 -4.27 -2.66 -4.07
CA LEU A 13 -3.74 -2.32 -2.76
C LEU A 13 -2.57 -1.33 -2.86
N PHE A 14 -1.66 -1.55 -3.81
CA PHE A 14 -0.54 -0.65 -4.05
C PHE A 14 -1.01 0.77 -4.43
N VAL A 15 -1.96 0.90 -5.37
CA VAL A 15 -2.47 2.20 -5.81
C VAL A 15 -3.17 2.94 -4.66
N VAL A 16 -3.99 2.24 -3.87
CA VAL A 16 -4.68 2.82 -2.71
C VAL A 16 -3.69 3.27 -1.64
N SER A 17 -2.68 2.45 -1.35
CA SER A 17 -1.62 2.80 -0.41
C SER A 17 -0.80 4.01 -0.87
N LEU A 18 -0.47 4.09 -2.16
CA LEU A 18 0.22 5.24 -2.73
C LEU A 18 -0.62 6.52 -2.66
N ALA A 19 -1.92 6.42 -2.95
CA ALA A 19 -2.85 7.55 -2.85
C ALA A 19 -2.92 8.10 -1.42
N MET A 20 -2.96 7.23 -0.39
CA MET A 20 -2.92 7.65 1.01
C MET A 20 -1.64 8.44 1.34
N VAL A 21 -0.48 7.97 0.88
CA VAL A 21 0.79 8.69 1.10
C VAL A 21 0.75 10.07 0.44
N ILE A 22 0.29 10.16 -0.82
CA ILE A 22 0.22 11.43 -1.56
C ILE A 22 -0.76 12.41 -0.87
N ILE A 23 -1.93 11.94 -0.44
CA ILE A 23 -2.93 12.78 0.24
C ILE A 23 -2.39 13.26 1.58
N GLY A 24 -1.78 12.37 2.37
CA GLY A 24 -1.20 12.70 3.66
C GLY A 24 -0.01 13.66 3.56
N GLN A 25 0.60 13.85 2.40
CA GLN A 25 1.68 14.82 2.20
C GLN A 25 1.21 16.26 1.97
N ARG A 26 -0.07 16.49 1.67
CA ARG A 26 -0.56 17.82 1.28
C ARG A 26 -0.58 18.83 2.43
N GLU A 27 -0.75 18.37 3.66
CA GLU A 27 -0.76 19.22 4.85
C GLU A 27 -0.04 18.55 6.03
N VAL A 28 0.74 19.34 6.77
CA VAL A 28 1.47 18.86 7.96
C VAL A 28 0.53 18.82 9.15
N GLY A 29 0.17 17.61 9.60
CA GLY A 29 -0.66 17.41 10.78
C GLY A 29 -0.63 15.95 11.25
N TYR A 30 -0.88 15.71 12.55
CA TYR A 30 -0.82 14.37 13.15
C TYR A 30 -1.74 13.36 12.45
N VAL A 31 -2.92 13.80 12.00
CA VAL A 31 -3.85 12.96 11.24
C VAL A 31 -3.26 12.55 9.89
N ASN A 32 -2.70 13.51 9.15
CA ASN A 32 -2.10 13.28 7.83
C ASN A 32 -0.83 12.43 7.92
N LEU A 33 -0.03 12.60 8.98
CA LEU A 33 1.08 11.72 9.30
C LEU A 33 0.59 10.28 9.55
N GLY A 34 -0.50 10.09 10.30
CA GLY A 34 -1.12 8.79 10.49
C GLY A 34 -1.55 8.14 9.17
N ILE A 35 -2.18 8.92 8.27
CA ILE A 35 -2.57 8.46 6.93
C ILE A 35 -1.35 8.03 6.10
N GLN A 36 -0.25 8.78 6.16
CA GLN A 36 1.00 8.38 5.49
C GLN A 36 1.53 7.06 6.06
N VAL A 37 1.55 6.88 7.38
CA VAL A 37 2.02 5.64 8.02
C VAL A 37 1.18 4.44 7.59
N VAL A 38 -0.15 4.59 7.52
CA VAL A 38 -1.04 3.53 7.02
C VAL A 38 -0.74 3.21 5.55
N GLY A 39 -0.53 4.25 4.72
CA GLY A 39 -0.10 4.07 3.32
C GLY A 39 1.21 3.31 3.20
N LEU A 40 2.22 3.66 4.00
CA LEU A 40 3.53 2.99 4.02
C LEU A 40 3.44 1.53 4.47
N ILE A 41 2.65 1.24 5.51
CA ILE A 41 2.39 -0.15 5.95
C ILE A 41 1.78 -0.96 4.80
N GLY A 42 0.83 -0.38 4.06
CA GLY A 42 0.22 -1.03 2.90
C GLY A 42 1.23 -1.34 1.79
N ILE A 43 2.14 -0.41 1.49
CA ILE A 43 3.23 -0.63 0.51
C ILE A 43 4.15 -1.77 0.98
N LEU A 44 4.59 -1.74 2.25
CA LEU A 44 5.44 -2.80 2.82
C LEU A 44 4.75 -4.16 2.77
N PHE A 45 3.44 -4.20 3.03
CA PHE A 45 2.65 -5.43 2.98
C PHE A 45 2.56 -6.00 1.56
N VAL A 46 2.38 -5.16 0.54
CA VAL A 46 2.42 -5.58 -0.87
C VAL A 46 3.77 -6.20 -1.21
N ILE A 47 4.88 -5.57 -0.81
CA ILE A 47 6.24 -6.08 -1.02
C ILE A 47 6.44 -7.41 -0.30
N HIS A 48 5.96 -7.52 0.94
CA HIS A 48 6.05 -8.75 1.72
C HIS A 48 5.32 -9.91 1.04
N LEU A 49 4.07 -9.68 0.62
CA LEU A 49 3.28 -10.69 -0.09
C LEU A 49 3.88 -11.06 -1.43
N TYR A 50 4.44 -10.09 -2.15
CA TYR A 50 5.18 -10.34 -3.37
C TYR A 50 6.38 -11.23 -3.10
N ASN A 51 7.26 -10.86 -2.16
CA ASN A 51 8.45 -11.64 -1.81
C ASN A 51 8.12 -13.07 -1.36
N LYS A 52 7.03 -13.26 -0.61
CA LYS A 52 6.57 -14.60 -0.21
C LYS A 52 6.11 -15.47 -1.39
N ARG A 53 5.79 -14.88 -2.54
CA ARG A 53 5.42 -15.61 -3.76
C ARG A 53 6.62 -16.04 -4.61
N PHE A 54 7.79 -15.43 -4.42
CA PHE A 54 9.03 -15.74 -5.16
C PHE A 54 10.05 -16.55 -4.34
N LYS A 55 9.84 -16.71 -3.04
CA LYS A 55 10.51 -17.71 -2.18
C LYS A 55 9.71 -19.00 -2.16
#